data_AF-A0A9W9MCZ6-F1
#
_entry.id   AF-A0A9W9MCZ6-F1
#
_cell.length_a   1.000
_cell.length_b   1.000
_cell.length_c   1.000
_cell.angle_alpha   90.00
_cell.angle_beta   90.00
_cell.angle_gamma   90.00
#
_symmetry.space_group_name_H-M   'P 1'
#
loop_
_entity.id
_entity.type
_entity.pdbx_description
1 polymer ?
#
loop_
_entity_poly.entity_id
_entity_poly.type
_entity_poly.pdbx_seq_one_letter_code
_entity_poly.pdbx_strand_id
1 'polypeptide(L)'
;MAVNNLETSRRLIAARIGSFKVYGLNQLLFEGNDVYGSQAFRESQVDRIIHRFEHEGCRRLDPLTWIPCEMLASDLQSIVGNISSTGYFQDLQLPGGWNLHCFQGQHRIAAALHWLDPNDYWWNFEIYDSAQLNDDCRRRLREFDQSPQSFSDGEIFRNIRHYQQRGETDAAGEWLAKWSPTKCREFNRIYYPKESKDAFNSMGEKLDSLLPFPALWKSWFMGTHLPSLKCPEELADSLSEIHQAWQSLTCQTPEHLDPTTLSLLEGRCPRLSLADQEHIKEIFRDGRAFPDVQNYNTRAHLRQAALEYPKVIPSLRTFLENTKYLKAMTDVIKRVLPPKFKGTIRETMLKYYVPPLEPRFQIQTSENDFVEEQASSEYGFWAAYRQLFLFAMRHFFGLTNIQPLALGQTSYKQRFDASEIWRRFKLCAAMVGFVLPGSKSSQSSRLASSIEFTAIHRLLTRLRPPSYLHTTKLV
;
A
#
# COMPACT_ATOMS: atom_id res chain seq x y z
N MET A 1 -1.63 38.88 0.34
CA MET A 1 -1.63 37.57 1.03
C MET A 1 -0.39 37.35 1.90
N ALA A 2 0.84 37.50 1.39
CA ALA A 2 2.07 37.30 2.19
C ALA A 2 2.22 38.27 3.39
N VAL A 3 1.85 39.54 3.22
CA VAL A 3 1.91 40.56 4.30
C VAL A 3 0.97 40.25 5.45
N ASN A 4 -0.28 39.89 5.13
CA ASN A 4 -1.28 39.48 6.12
C ASN A 4 -0.83 38.22 6.87
N ASN A 5 -0.16 37.30 6.15
CA ASN A 5 0.34 36.09 6.78
C ASN A 5 1.45 36.34 7.80
N LEU A 6 2.36 37.26 7.50
CA LEU A 6 3.46 37.64 8.39
C LEU A 6 2.94 38.38 9.64
N GLU A 7 1.94 39.24 9.46
CA GLU A 7 1.33 39.99 10.57
C GLU A 7 0.61 39.07 11.55
N THR A 8 -0.22 38.15 11.07
CA THR A 8 -0.89 37.16 11.93
C THR A 8 0.13 36.27 12.65
N SER A 9 1.26 35.91 12.02
CA SER A 9 2.31 35.12 12.68
C SER A 9 3.03 35.91 13.79
N ARG A 10 3.33 37.19 13.56
CA ARG A 10 3.91 38.06 14.60
C ARG A 10 2.97 38.23 15.79
N ARG A 11 1.67 38.38 15.53
CA ARG A 11 0.66 38.48 16.60
C ARG A 11 0.53 37.18 17.39
N LEU A 12 0.54 36.01 16.74
CA LEU A 12 0.55 34.72 17.43
C LEU A 12 1.76 34.58 18.36
N ILE A 13 2.95 34.99 17.91
CA ILE A 13 4.16 34.97 18.74
C ILE A 13 4.03 35.93 19.94
N ALA A 14 3.47 37.13 19.73
CA ALA A 14 3.27 38.11 20.79
C ALA A 14 2.19 37.70 21.81
N ALA A 15 1.13 37.04 21.35
CA ALA A 15 0.04 36.53 22.18
C ALA A 15 0.42 35.27 22.96
N ARG A 16 1.53 34.59 22.61
CA ARG A 16 1.97 33.37 23.28
C ARG A 16 2.45 33.69 24.70
N ILE A 17 1.77 33.14 25.70
CA ILE A 17 2.14 33.33 27.11
C ILE A 17 3.23 32.31 27.50
N GLY A 18 3.03 31.03 27.15
CA GLY A 18 3.96 29.97 27.48
C GLY A 18 3.38 28.57 27.37
N SER A 19 4.21 27.58 27.71
CA SER A 19 3.83 26.17 27.75
C SER A 19 3.64 25.68 29.18
N PHE A 20 2.49 25.07 29.46
CA PHE A 20 2.07 24.68 30.80
C PHE A 20 1.65 23.22 30.84
N LYS A 21 1.99 22.54 31.93
CA LYS A 21 1.57 21.17 32.21
C LYS A 21 0.27 21.20 32.98
N VAL A 22 -0.83 20.85 32.32
CA VAL A 22 -2.18 21.00 32.89
C VAL A 22 -2.67 19.66 33.42
N TYR A 23 -3.15 19.68 34.66
CA TYR A 23 -3.85 18.57 35.32
C TYR A 23 -5.36 18.83 35.31
N GLY A 24 -6.17 17.77 35.34
CA GLY A 24 -7.64 17.92 35.30
C GLY A 24 -8.18 18.10 33.88
N LEU A 25 -7.90 17.12 33.00
CA LEU A 25 -8.29 17.13 31.58
C LEU A 25 -9.82 17.12 31.35
N ASN A 26 -10.63 17.00 32.39
CA ASN A 26 -12.09 17.12 32.37
C ASN A 26 -12.58 18.58 32.31
N GLN A 27 -11.70 19.57 32.54
CA GLN A 27 -12.01 21.00 32.50
C GLN A 27 -11.63 21.65 31.15
N LEU A 28 -11.45 20.83 30.11
CA LEU A 28 -11.13 21.29 28.77
C LEU A 28 -12.41 21.48 27.96
N LEU A 29 -12.54 22.65 27.33
CA LEU A 29 -13.62 22.93 26.39
C LEU A 29 -13.06 22.92 24.98
N PHE A 30 -13.58 22.01 24.15
CA PHE A 30 -13.29 21.97 22.72
C PHE A 30 -14.41 22.63 21.94
N GLU A 31 -14.06 23.24 20.82
CA GLU A 31 -15.05 23.86 19.94
C GLU A 31 -15.97 22.83 19.28
N GLY A 32 -17.24 23.20 19.10
CA GLY A 32 -18.25 22.36 18.48
C GLY A 32 -18.17 22.31 16.95
N ASN A 33 -18.99 21.45 16.36
CA ASN A 33 -19.08 21.27 14.90
C ASN A 33 -19.71 22.48 14.17
N ASP A 34 -20.33 23.41 14.92
CA ASP A 34 -20.90 24.66 14.45
C ASP A 34 -19.83 25.70 14.08
N VAL A 35 -18.60 25.49 14.54
CA VAL A 35 -17.47 26.38 14.32
C VAL A 35 -16.66 25.94 13.09
N TYR A 36 -16.62 26.77 12.05
CA TYR A 36 -15.85 26.46 10.85
C TYR A 36 -14.35 26.31 11.14
N GLY A 37 -13.76 25.23 10.61
CA GLY A 37 -12.36 24.86 10.84
C GLY A 37 -12.16 23.90 12.01
N SER A 38 -13.17 23.67 12.86
CA SER A 38 -13.10 22.62 13.88
C SER A 38 -13.21 21.23 13.23
N GLN A 39 -12.50 20.26 13.81
CA GLN A 39 -12.60 18.87 13.35
C GLN A 39 -13.73 18.17 14.10
N ALA A 40 -14.60 17.45 13.38
CA ALA A 40 -15.62 16.64 14.03
C ALA A 40 -14.99 15.49 14.85
N PHE A 41 -15.52 15.26 16.06
CA PHE A 41 -15.08 14.14 16.89
C PHE A 41 -15.38 12.80 16.20
N ARG A 42 -14.39 11.89 16.17
CA ARG A 42 -14.47 10.60 15.48
C ARG A 42 -13.71 9.56 16.27
N GLU A 43 -14.40 8.55 16.77
CA GLU A 43 -13.82 7.45 17.54
C GLU A 43 -12.71 6.71 16.76
N SER A 44 -12.88 6.53 15.44
CA SER A 44 -11.85 5.93 14.58
C SER A 44 -10.50 6.68 14.57
N GLN A 45 -10.51 7.99 14.84
CA GLN A 45 -9.25 8.75 14.98
C GLN A 45 -8.62 8.54 16.35
N VAL A 46 -9.44 8.38 17.41
CA VAL A 46 -8.98 8.03 18.75
C VAL A 46 -8.25 6.69 18.72
N ASP A 47 -8.85 5.66 18.12
CA ASP A 47 -8.23 4.33 17.95
C ASP A 47 -6.88 4.41 17.22
N ARG A 48 -6.78 5.27 16.21
CA ARG A 48 -5.55 5.48 15.45
C ARG A 48 -4.45 6.14 16.30
N ILE A 49 -4.83 7.06 17.20
CA ILE A 49 -3.88 7.71 18.11
C ILE A 49 -3.45 6.73 19.22
N ILE A 50 -4.38 5.94 19.78
CA ILE A 50 -4.06 4.88 20.75
C ILE A 50 -3.06 3.89 20.14
N HIS A 51 -3.31 3.44 18.90
CA HIS A 51 -2.37 2.58 18.18
C HIS A 51 -0.96 3.19 18.09
N ARG A 52 -0.85 4.51 17.87
CA ARG A 52 0.44 5.19 17.86
C ARG A 52 1.07 5.24 19.26
N PHE A 53 0.27 5.48 20.31
CA PHE A 53 0.76 5.50 21.69
C PHE A 53 1.33 4.16 22.14
N GLU A 54 0.74 3.04 21.70
CA GLU A 54 1.24 1.69 21.98
C GLU A 54 2.66 1.43 21.45
N HIS A 55 3.10 2.17 20.43
CA HIS A 55 4.37 1.93 19.73
C HIS A 55 5.40 3.06 19.92
N GLU A 56 4.97 4.32 19.90
CA GLU A 56 5.85 5.50 20.02
C GLU A 56 5.78 6.14 21.42
N GLY A 57 4.86 5.67 22.28
CA GLY A 57 4.44 6.39 23.49
C GLY A 57 3.56 7.61 23.19
N CYS A 58 3.05 8.24 24.24
CA CYS A 58 2.20 9.43 24.12
C CYS A 58 2.96 10.73 23.77
N ARG A 59 4.30 10.71 23.82
CA ARG A 59 5.21 11.83 23.49
C ARG A 59 4.80 13.19 24.09
N ARG A 60 4.18 13.20 25.28
CA ARG A 60 3.64 14.40 25.95
C ARG A 60 4.63 15.56 26.10
N LEU A 61 5.93 15.26 26.16
CA LEU A 61 7.00 16.25 26.30
C LEU A 61 7.44 16.86 24.95
N ASP A 62 7.05 16.28 23.83
CA ASP A 62 7.35 16.78 22.48
C ASP A 62 6.46 17.99 22.16
N PRO A 63 7.03 19.17 21.86
CA PRO A 63 6.29 20.37 21.48
C PRO A 63 5.28 20.18 20.34
N LEU A 64 5.53 19.21 19.44
CA LEU A 64 4.60 18.88 18.35
C LEU A 64 3.30 18.23 18.84
N THR A 65 3.25 17.79 20.09
CA THR A 65 2.07 17.17 20.71
C THR A 65 1.30 18.10 21.63
N TRP A 66 1.80 19.32 21.86
CA TRP A 66 1.18 20.28 22.77
C TRP A 66 -0.08 20.88 22.16
N ILE A 67 -1.11 21.06 22.98
CA ILE A 67 -2.41 21.51 22.50
C ILE A 67 -2.51 23.03 22.68
N PRO A 68 -2.78 23.81 21.61
CA PRO A 68 -2.97 25.24 21.73
C PRO A 68 -4.34 25.54 22.35
N CYS A 69 -4.34 26.47 23.31
CA CYS A 69 -5.53 26.94 24.00
C CYS A 69 -5.44 28.44 24.30
N GLU A 70 -6.58 29.05 24.62
CA GLU A 70 -6.65 30.46 25.02
C GLU A 70 -7.11 30.64 26.46
N MET A 71 -6.53 31.64 27.12
CA MET A 71 -6.88 32.09 28.46
C MET A 71 -6.51 33.57 28.59
N LEU A 72 -7.22 34.33 29.45
CA LEU A 72 -6.81 35.71 29.75
C LEU A 72 -5.51 35.71 30.55
N ALA A 73 -4.57 36.61 30.21
CA ALA A 73 -3.31 36.71 30.94
C ALA A 73 -3.48 37.04 32.44
N SER A 74 -4.48 37.85 32.79
CA SER A 74 -4.83 38.19 34.19
C SER A 74 -5.26 36.97 34.99
N ASP A 75 -6.01 36.08 34.35
CA ASP A 75 -6.53 34.86 34.95
C ASP A 75 -5.40 33.88 35.22
N LEU A 76 -4.50 33.70 34.25
CA LEU A 76 -3.33 32.86 34.43
C LEU A 76 -2.40 33.36 35.55
N GLN A 77 -2.21 34.69 35.65
CA GLN A 77 -1.44 35.29 36.75
C GLN A 77 -2.08 35.03 38.12
N SER A 78 -3.41 35.01 38.20
CA SER A 78 -4.12 34.70 39.44
C SER A 78 -3.93 33.24 39.89
N ILE A 79 -3.72 32.32 38.94
CA ILE A 79 -3.56 30.88 39.21
C ILE A 79 -2.10 30.53 39.50
N VAL A 80 -1.16 31.06 38.71
CA VAL A 80 0.25 30.63 38.72
C VAL A 80 1.15 31.58 39.55
N GLY A 81 0.69 32.80 39.87
CA GLY A 81 1.51 33.83 40.51
C GLY A 81 2.60 34.37 39.58
N ASN A 82 3.75 34.79 40.13
CA ASN A 82 4.87 35.30 39.32
C ASN A 82 5.46 34.19 38.44
N ILE A 83 5.26 34.32 37.13
CA ILE A 83 5.79 33.43 36.08
C ILE A 83 7.33 33.51 36.12
N SER A 84 7.97 32.48 36.70
CA SER A 84 9.43 32.38 36.70
C SER A 84 9.90 31.81 35.37
N SER A 85 10.66 32.60 34.61
CA SER A 85 11.08 32.31 33.23
C SER A 85 12.17 31.24 33.10
N THR A 86 12.46 30.49 34.17
CA THR A 86 13.65 29.63 34.25
C THR A 86 13.27 28.23 34.71
N GLY A 87 13.01 27.32 33.77
CA GLY A 87 12.90 25.89 34.02
C GLY A 87 11.81 25.20 33.21
N TYR A 88 12.10 23.99 32.72
CA TYR A 88 11.19 23.14 31.95
C TYR A 88 9.85 22.93 32.67
N PHE A 89 8.75 23.31 31.99
CA PHE A 89 7.32 23.12 32.32
C PHE A 89 6.85 23.71 33.66
N GLN A 90 5.92 24.66 33.60
CA GLN A 90 5.22 25.14 34.79
C GLN A 90 3.92 24.35 34.97
N ASP A 91 3.75 23.74 36.14
CA ASP A 91 2.53 23.01 36.48
C ASP A 91 1.34 23.98 36.64
N LEU A 92 0.22 23.67 35.99
CA LEU A 92 -1.02 24.42 36.06
C LEU A 92 -2.12 23.51 36.61
N GLN A 93 -2.59 23.86 37.80
CA GLN A 93 -3.78 23.26 38.42
C GLN A 93 -4.93 24.24 38.23
N LEU A 94 -5.89 23.88 37.39
CA LEU A 94 -7.07 24.71 37.15
C LEU A 94 -8.02 24.63 38.36
N PRO A 95 -8.40 25.78 38.96
CA PRO A 95 -9.34 25.78 40.08
C PRO A 95 -10.72 25.24 39.67
N GLY A 96 -11.50 24.74 40.64
CA GLY A 96 -12.84 24.24 40.37
C GLY A 96 -13.75 25.28 39.70
N GLY A 97 -14.40 24.91 38.58
CA GLY A 97 -15.29 25.78 37.82
C GLY A 97 -14.63 26.58 36.70
N TRP A 98 -13.31 26.49 36.56
CA TRP A 98 -12.57 27.06 35.44
C TRP A 98 -12.56 26.11 34.25
N ASN A 99 -12.56 26.67 33.04
CA ASN A 99 -12.50 25.91 31.80
C ASN A 99 -11.40 26.46 30.90
N LEU A 100 -10.67 25.56 30.24
CA LEU A 100 -9.62 25.91 29.29
C LEU A 100 -10.10 25.67 27.86
N HIS A 101 -10.21 26.75 27.08
CA HIS A 101 -10.70 26.70 25.70
C HIS A 101 -9.60 26.23 24.75
N CYS A 102 -9.76 25.05 24.17
CA CYS A 102 -8.79 24.38 23.31
C CYS A 102 -9.24 24.43 21.84
N PHE A 103 -8.35 24.85 20.96
CA PHE A 103 -8.65 24.97 19.52
C PHE A 103 -8.59 23.62 18.77
N GLN A 104 -7.85 22.65 19.32
CA GLN A 104 -7.69 21.31 18.75
C GLN A 104 -7.33 20.29 19.85
N GLY A 105 -7.02 19.04 19.47
CA GLY A 105 -6.47 18.04 20.39
C GLY A 105 -7.50 17.16 21.11
N GLN A 106 -8.80 17.32 20.84
CA GLN A 106 -9.86 16.51 21.45
C GLN A 106 -9.64 14.99 21.31
N HIS A 107 -9.24 14.49 20.13
CA HIS A 107 -8.99 13.06 19.90
C HIS A 107 -7.74 12.59 20.64
N ARG A 108 -6.75 13.48 20.80
CA ARG A 108 -5.50 13.20 21.51
C ARG A 108 -5.72 13.08 23.01
N ILE A 109 -6.51 13.99 23.60
CA ILE A 109 -6.90 13.90 25.01
C ILE A 109 -7.79 12.68 25.25
N ALA A 110 -8.78 12.42 24.38
CA ALA A 110 -9.60 11.22 24.50
C ALA A 110 -8.73 9.95 24.46
N ALA A 111 -7.82 9.84 23.49
CA ALA A 111 -6.87 8.72 23.41
C ALA A 111 -5.96 8.61 24.64
N ALA A 112 -5.50 9.75 25.16
CA ALA A 112 -4.64 9.81 26.34
C ALA A 112 -5.37 9.32 27.60
N LEU A 113 -6.63 9.72 27.79
CA LEU A 113 -7.47 9.26 28.90
C LEU A 113 -7.79 7.77 28.82
N HIS A 114 -7.85 7.20 27.60
CA HIS A 114 -8.01 5.75 27.42
C HIS A 114 -6.72 4.95 27.66
N TRP A 115 -5.55 5.55 27.39
CA TRP A 115 -4.26 4.83 27.40
C TRP A 115 -3.44 5.04 28.69
N LEU A 116 -3.56 6.20 29.34
CA LEU A 116 -2.79 6.54 30.55
C LEU A 116 -3.44 6.02 31.82
N ASP A 117 -2.63 5.84 32.87
CA ASP A 117 -3.14 5.61 34.22
C ASP A 117 -3.83 6.89 34.75
N PRO A 118 -4.90 6.79 35.58
CA PRO A 118 -5.55 7.94 36.17
C PRO A 118 -4.62 8.90 36.94
N ASN A 119 -3.53 8.41 37.51
CA ASN A 119 -2.53 9.27 38.18
C ASN A 119 -1.69 10.11 37.20
N ASP A 120 -1.73 9.76 35.93
CA ASP A 120 -0.97 10.36 34.83
C ASP A 120 -1.83 11.28 33.95
N TYR A 121 -3.05 11.65 34.37
CA TYR A 121 -3.96 12.52 33.62
C TYR A 121 -3.51 13.98 33.59
N TRP A 122 -2.45 14.21 32.83
CA TRP A 122 -1.91 15.52 32.50
C TRP A 122 -1.47 15.57 31.04
N TRP A 123 -1.53 16.76 30.45
CA TRP A 123 -1.03 17.04 29.12
C TRP A 123 -0.38 18.42 29.06
N ASN A 124 0.51 18.65 28.08
CA ASN A 124 1.15 19.94 27.88
C ASN A 124 0.35 20.80 26.91
N PHE A 125 0.09 22.04 27.31
CA PHE A 125 -0.68 23.01 26.55
C PHE A 125 0.16 24.23 26.23
N GLU A 126 -0.10 24.84 25.08
CA GLU A 126 0.47 26.12 24.71
C GLU A 126 -0.61 27.20 24.85
N ILE A 127 -0.44 28.05 25.85
CA ILE A 127 -1.45 29.05 26.24
C ILE A 127 -1.17 30.37 25.53
N TYR A 128 -2.22 30.89 24.88
CA TYR A 128 -2.25 32.18 24.23
C TYR A 128 -3.19 33.15 24.96
N ASP A 129 -2.81 34.42 25.03
CA ASP A 129 -3.60 35.49 25.62
C ASP A 129 -4.82 35.80 24.76
N SER A 130 -6.01 35.46 25.27
CA SER A 130 -7.28 35.61 24.53
C SER A 130 -7.58 37.07 24.18
N ALA A 131 -7.07 38.05 24.93
CA ALA A 131 -7.23 39.48 24.65
C ALA A 131 -6.41 39.95 23.43
N GLN A 132 -5.32 39.24 23.12
CA GLN A 132 -4.43 39.56 21.99
C GLN A 132 -4.73 38.74 20.74
N LEU A 133 -5.51 37.67 20.86
CA LEU A 133 -5.96 36.85 19.74
C LEU A 133 -7.13 37.50 18.98
N ASN A 134 -6.92 37.74 17.69
CA ASN A 134 -8.00 38.06 16.76
C ASN A 134 -8.55 36.80 16.06
N ASP A 135 -9.62 36.96 15.29
CA ASP A 135 -10.29 35.84 14.62
C ASP A 135 -9.40 35.10 13.62
N ASP A 136 -8.48 35.80 12.96
CA ASP A 136 -7.49 35.18 12.07
C ASP A 136 -6.47 34.32 12.84
N CYS A 137 -6.06 34.75 14.05
CA CYS A 137 -5.21 33.95 14.92
C CYS A 137 -5.94 32.69 15.41
N ARG A 138 -7.18 32.84 15.89
CA ARG A 138 -8.03 31.69 16.30
C ARG A 138 -8.26 30.72 15.15
N ARG A 139 -8.63 31.23 13.97
CA ARG A 139 -8.77 30.42 12.74
C ARG A 139 -7.50 29.63 12.44
N ARG A 140 -6.32 30.26 12.49
CA ARG A 140 -5.06 29.55 12.29
C ARG A 140 -4.82 28.48 13.34
N LEU A 141 -5.01 28.75 14.62
CA LEU A 141 -4.78 27.76 15.68
C LEU A 141 -5.69 26.53 15.53
N ARG A 142 -6.90 26.72 14.97
CA ARG A 142 -7.84 25.64 14.62
C ARG A 142 -7.43 24.86 13.36
N GLU A 143 -7.09 25.59 12.30
CA GLU A 143 -6.73 25.01 11.00
C GLU A 143 -5.29 24.45 10.98
N PHE A 144 -4.45 24.79 11.96
CA PHE A 144 -3.06 24.35 12.04
C PHE A 144 -2.97 22.87 12.33
N ASP A 145 -2.77 22.09 11.27
CA ASP A 145 -2.48 20.67 11.37
C ASP A 145 -1.08 20.48 11.96
N GLN A 146 -1.02 20.20 13.26
CA GLN A 146 0.20 19.74 13.93
C GLN A 146 0.64 18.35 13.47
N SER A 147 -0.12 17.67 12.60
CA SER A 147 0.33 16.39 12.05
C SER A 147 1.66 16.64 11.34
N PRO A 148 2.77 16.03 11.80
CA PRO A 148 4.03 16.12 11.09
C PRO A 148 3.76 15.72 9.65
N GLN A 149 4.29 16.51 8.72
CA GLN A 149 4.15 16.37 7.28
C GLN A 149 3.91 14.91 6.91
N SER A 150 2.70 14.60 6.44
CA SER A 150 2.27 13.21 6.35
C SER A 150 3.20 12.46 5.40
N PHE A 151 4.06 11.62 5.97
CA PHE A 151 4.95 10.77 5.20
C PHE A 151 4.11 9.91 4.26
N SER A 152 4.53 9.85 3.01
CA SER A 152 3.95 8.92 2.04
C SER A 152 4.17 7.48 2.52
N ASP A 153 3.31 6.56 2.05
CA ASP A 153 3.49 5.15 2.38
C ASP A 153 4.84 4.61 1.91
N GLY A 154 5.38 5.12 0.80
CA GLY A 154 6.71 4.75 0.34
C GLY A 154 7.83 5.21 1.28
N GLU A 155 7.76 6.44 1.79
CA GLU A 155 8.73 6.94 2.77
C GLU A 155 8.65 6.15 4.08
N ILE A 156 7.44 5.87 4.56
CA ILE A 156 7.23 5.03 5.75
C ILE A 156 7.83 3.64 5.51
N PHE A 157 7.51 3.00 4.38
CA PHE A 157 8.02 1.67 4.03
C PHE A 157 9.55 1.63 4.01
N ARG A 158 10.19 2.58 3.31
CA ARG A 158 11.65 2.63 3.21
C ARG A 158 12.31 2.81 4.56
N ASN A 159 11.77 3.68 5.43
CA ASN A 159 12.31 3.88 6.78
C ASN A 159 12.13 2.64 7.65
N ILE A 160 10.96 1.98 7.63
CA ILE A 160 10.76 0.70 8.34
C ILE A 160 11.85 -0.30 7.94
N ARG A 161 12.06 -0.50 6.62
CA ARG A 161 13.06 -1.46 6.14
C ARG A 161 14.48 -1.03 6.47
N HIS A 162 14.80 0.27 6.39
CA HIS A 162 16.10 0.80 6.78
C HIS A 162 16.47 0.43 8.23
N TYR A 163 15.58 0.70 9.19
CA TYR A 163 15.83 0.39 10.60
C TYR A 163 15.81 -1.12 10.86
N GLN A 164 14.89 -1.88 10.25
CA GLN A 164 14.83 -3.34 10.40
C GLN A 164 16.10 -4.05 9.89
N GLN A 165 16.66 -3.62 8.75
CA GLN A 165 17.89 -4.20 8.20
C GLN A 165 19.13 -3.90 9.06
N ARG A 166 19.06 -2.88 9.93
CA ARG A 166 20.11 -2.50 10.88
C ARG A 166 19.91 -3.10 12.28
N GLY A 167 18.82 -3.84 12.50
CA GLY A 167 18.47 -4.40 13.81
C GLY A 167 17.90 -3.39 14.80
N GLU A 168 17.54 -2.19 14.35
CA GLU A 168 16.99 -1.11 15.19
C GLU A 168 15.47 -1.29 15.32
N THR A 169 15.04 -2.20 16.20
CA THR A 169 13.63 -2.62 16.32
C THR A 169 12.69 -1.52 16.79
N ASP A 170 13.15 -0.68 17.72
CA ASP A 170 12.31 0.36 18.32
C ASP A 170 11.98 1.43 17.30
N ALA A 171 13.00 1.97 16.61
CA ALA A 171 12.84 2.93 15.53
C ALA A 171 11.97 2.37 14.39
N ALA A 172 12.15 1.10 14.02
CA ALA A 172 11.27 0.44 13.05
C ALA A 172 9.82 0.37 13.52
N GLY A 173 9.59 0.08 14.80
CA GLY A 173 8.27 0.06 15.43
C GLY A 173 7.60 1.43 15.39
N GLU A 174 8.33 2.50 15.69
CA GLU A 174 7.84 3.87 15.58
C GLU A 174 7.41 4.20 14.15
N TRP A 175 8.23 3.88 13.15
CA TRP A 175 7.86 4.11 11.76
C TRP A 175 6.64 3.28 11.32
N LEU A 176 6.53 2.04 11.80
CA LEU A 176 5.40 1.17 11.53
C LEU A 176 4.10 1.72 12.14
N ALA A 177 4.16 2.36 13.31
CA ALA A 177 3.01 2.99 13.99
C ALA A 177 2.42 4.20 13.24
N LYS A 178 3.13 4.74 12.25
CA LYS A 178 2.60 5.81 11.40
C LYS A 178 1.51 5.30 10.46
N TRP A 179 1.54 4.02 10.12
CA TRP A 179 0.49 3.34 9.38
C TRP A 179 -0.73 3.01 10.24
N SER A 180 -1.85 2.73 9.56
CA SER A 180 -3.02 2.18 10.25
C SER A 180 -2.79 0.70 10.58
N PRO A 181 -3.48 0.14 11.59
CA PRO A 181 -3.36 -1.29 11.93
C PRO A 181 -3.60 -2.23 10.74
N THR A 182 -4.44 -1.84 9.78
CA THR A 182 -4.69 -2.62 8.56
C THR A 182 -3.47 -2.64 7.63
N LYS A 183 -2.78 -1.51 7.43
CA LYS A 183 -1.54 -1.45 6.64
C LYS A 183 -0.41 -2.21 7.32
N CYS A 184 -0.29 -2.10 8.65
CA CYS A 184 0.66 -2.88 9.46
C CYS A 184 0.43 -4.40 9.30
N ARG A 185 -0.82 -4.85 9.37
CA ARG A 185 -1.18 -6.26 9.14
C ARG A 185 -0.82 -6.73 7.74
N GLU A 186 -1.03 -5.90 6.72
CA GLU A 186 -0.63 -6.23 5.35
C GLU A 186 0.89 -6.35 5.21
N PHE A 187 1.65 -5.41 5.78
CA PHE A 187 3.11 -5.45 5.81
C PHE A 187 3.61 -6.75 6.46
N ASN A 188 3.08 -7.06 7.63
CA ASN A 188 3.44 -8.27 8.37
C ASN A 188 3.05 -9.56 7.62
N ARG A 189 2.02 -9.54 6.76
CA ARG A 189 1.68 -10.69 5.91
C ARG A 189 2.68 -10.91 4.77
N ILE A 190 3.43 -9.88 4.37
CA ILE A 190 4.49 -9.97 3.36
C ILE A 190 5.79 -10.44 4.03
N TYR A 191 6.21 -9.81 5.12
CA TYR A 191 7.53 -10.05 5.75
C TYR A 191 7.54 -11.10 6.87
N TYR A 192 6.40 -11.35 7.51
CA TYR A 192 6.24 -12.36 8.56
C TYR A 192 5.06 -13.30 8.25
N PRO A 193 5.04 -13.94 7.06
CA PRO A 193 3.93 -14.76 6.62
C PRO A 193 3.76 -16.00 7.50
N LYS A 194 2.50 -16.33 7.84
CA LYS A 194 2.15 -17.59 8.53
C LYS A 194 2.03 -18.77 7.57
N GLU A 195 1.70 -18.52 6.30
CA GLU A 195 1.49 -19.51 5.24
C GLU A 195 2.26 -19.10 3.98
N SER A 196 2.65 -20.07 3.13
CA SER A 196 3.45 -19.83 1.90
C SER A 196 4.68 -18.96 2.15
N LYS A 197 5.44 -19.30 3.21
CA LYS A 197 6.56 -18.51 3.71
C LYS A 197 7.56 -18.18 2.60
N ASP A 198 8.03 -19.20 1.89
CA ASP A 198 9.05 -19.04 0.85
C ASP A 198 8.59 -18.06 -0.25
N ALA A 199 7.34 -18.17 -0.70
CA ALA A 199 6.82 -17.32 -1.76
C ALA A 199 6.62 -15.86 -1.31
N PHE A 200 6.08 -15.63 -0.11
CA PHE A 200 5.92 -14.27 0.43
C PHE A 200 7.25 -13.64 0.85
N ASN A 201 8.17 -14.42 1.40
CA ASN A 201 9.53 -13.95 1.71
C ASN A 201 10.25 -13.52 0.43
N SER A 202 10.17 -14.33 -0.64
CA SER A 202 10.69 -13.96 -1.96
C SER A 202 10.08 -12.64 -2.46
N MET A 203 8.77 -12.46 -2.34
CA MET A 203 8.12 -11.18 -2.67
C MET A 203 8.67 -10.00 -1.83
N GLY A 204 8.87 -10.19 -0.52
CA GLY A 204 9.49 -9.21 0.36
C GLY A 204 10.93 -8.87 -0.02
N GLU A 205 11.73 -9.87 -0.39
CA GLU A 205 13.10 -9.68 -0.90
C GLU A 205 13.11 -8.87 -2.21
N LYS A 206 12.16 -9.13 -3.12
CA LYS A 206 12.04 -8.35 -4.36
C LYS A 206 11.60 -6.91 -4.10
N LEU A 207 10.73 -6.66 -3.12
CA LEU A 207 10.45 -5.29 -2.66
C LEU A 207 11.70 -4.62 -2.09
N ASP A 208 12.45 -5.32 -1.24
CA ASP A 208 13.68 -4.80 -0.64
C ASP A 208 14.74 -4.45 -1.70
N SER A 209 14.81 -5.21 -2.80
CA SER A 209 15.72 -4.91 -3.91
C SER A 209 15.46 -3.55 -4.57
N LEU A 210 14.26 -2.98 -4.41
CA LEU A 210 13.90 -1.65 -4.94
C LEU A 210 14.23 -0.50 -3.99
N LEU A 211 14.64 -0.76 -2.74
CA LEU A 211 15.00 0.28 -1.76
C LEU A 211 16.11 1.26 -2.22
N PRO A 212 17.11 0.83 -3.04
CA PRO A 212 18.13 1.72 -3.59
C PRO A 212 17.60 2.78 -4.57
N PHE A 213 16.34 2.67 -5.03
CA PHE A 213 15.71 3.62 -5.96
C PHE A 213 14.65 4.47 -5.23
N PRO A 214 15.01 5.53 -4.48
CA PRO A 214 14.07 6.36 -3.72
C PRO A 214 12.85 6.82 -4.51
N ALA A 215 13.06 7.24 -5.76
CA ALA A 215 12.01 7.80 -6.61
C ALA A 215 10.85 6.83 -6.86
N LEU A 216 11.11 5.52 -6.97
CA LEU A 216 10.06 4.50 -7.21
C LEU A 216 9.01 4.49 -6.10
N TRP A 217 9.43 4.76 -4.87
CA TRP A 217 8.57 4.68 -3.69
C TRP A 217 7.60 5.85 -3.58
N LYS A 218 7.78 6.93 -4.36
CA LYS A 218 6.84 8.06 -4.37
C LYS A 218 5.41 7.63 -4.71
N SER A 219 5.26 6.64 -5.58
CA SER A 219 3.95 6.11 -6.00
C SER A 219 3.52 4.87 -5.23
N TRP A 220 4.31 4.42 -4.26
CA TRP A 220 3.96 3.26 -3.45
C TRP A 220 2.78 3.61 -2.53
N PHE A 221 1.79 2.73 -2.51
CA PHE A 221 0.66 2.81 -1.61
C PHE A 221 0.53 1.49 -0.85
N MET A 222 0.49 1.59 0.48
CA MET A 222 0.33 0.46 1.35
C MET A 222 -1.15 0.29 1.72
N GLY A 223 -1.60 -0.96 1.86
CA GLY A 223 -3.02 -1.24 2.08
C GLY A 223 -3.78 -1.65 0.81
N THR A 224 -3.09 -2.01 -0.27
CA THR A 224 -3.71 -2.50 -1.52
C THR A 224 -4.19 -3.95 -1.44
N HIS A 225 -3.99 -4.62 -0.30
CA HIS A 225 -4.32 -6.01 -0.05
C HIS A 225 -3.59 -7.00 -0.97
N LEU A 226 -2.31 -6.76 -1.30
CA LEU A 226 -1.52 -7.64 -2.18
C LEU A 226 -1.54 -9.11 -1.70
N PRO A 227 -1.38 -9.41 -0.40
CA PRO A 227 -1.43 -10.80 0.08
C PRO A 227 -2.79 -11.48 -0.10
N SER A 228 -3.87 -10.73 -0.33
CA SER A 228 -5.19 -11.30 -0.63
C SER A 228 -5.30 -11.87 -2.04
N LEU A 229 -4.39 -11.47 -2.95
CA LEU A 229 -4.34 -11.99 -4.33
C LEU A 229 -3.96 -13.46 -4.36
N LYS A 230 -3.18 -13.93 -3.36
CA LYS A 230 -2.62 -15.29 -3.29
C LYS A 230 -1.73 -15.66 -4.49
N CYS A 231 -1.08 -14.66 -5.09
CA CYS A 231 -0.11 -14.78 -6.18
C CYS A 231 1.24 -14.12 -5.82
N PRO A 232 1.83 -14.40 -4.63
CA PRO A 232 3.09 -13.75 -4.25
C PRO A 232 4.23 -14.02 -5.25
N GLU A 233 4.21 -15.17 -5.93
CA GLU A 233 5.23 -15.51 -6.92
C GLU A 233 5.14 -14.61 -8.16
N GLU A 234 3.95 -14.43 -8.76
CA GLU A 234 3.79 -13.53 -9.91
C GLU A 234 4.05 -12.07 -9.55
N LEU A 235 3.71 -11.67 -8.32
CA LEU A 235 4.04 -10.34 -7.81
C LEU A 235 5.55 -10.16 -7.65
N ALA A 236 6.25 -11.17 -7.12
CA ALA A 236 7.71 -11.16 -6.99
C ALA A 236 8.39 -11.10 -8.37
N ASP A 237 7.90 -11.86 -9.35
CA ASP A 237 8.41 -11.84 -10.73
C ASP A 237 8.28 -10.41 -11.32
N SER A 238 7.11 -9.78 -11.16
CA SER A 238 6.89 -8.40 -11.63
C SER A 238 7.78 -7.37 -10.92
N LEU A 239 7.99 -7.50 -9.60
CA LEU A 239 8.91 -6.64 -8.85
C LEU A 239 10.36 -6.81 -9.31
N SER A 240 10.76 -8.05 -9.65
CA SER A 240 12.07 -8.34 -10.22
C SER A 240 12.25 -7.69 -11.59
N GLU A 241 11.22 -7.66 -12.43
CA GLU A 241 11.25 -6.94 -13.71
C GLU A 241 11.41 -5.42 -13.51
N ILE A 242 10.75 -4.84 -12.51
CA ILE A 242 10.92 -3.41 -12.17
C ILE A 242 12.38 -3.14 -11.79
N HIS A 243 12.95 -3.96 -10.91
CA HIS A 243 14.33 -3.81 -10.47
C HIS A 243 15.30 -3.87 -11.65
N GLN A 244 15.19 -4.90 -12.50
CA GLN A 244 16.04 -5.07 -13.68
C GLN A 244 15.89 -3.91 -14.68
N ALA A 245 14.66 -3.43 -14.89
CA ALA A 245 14.40 -2.30 -15.75
C ALA A 245 15.13 -1.05 -15.27
N TRP A 246 14.99 -0.71 -13.98
CA TRP A 246 15.62 0.50 -13.44
C TRP A 246 17.12 0.38 -13.28
N GLN A 247 17.67 -0.80 -12.98
CA GLN A 247 19.11 -1.03 -13.09
C GLN A 247 19.65 -0.76 -14.49
N SER A 248 18.93 -1.18 -15.54
CA SER A 248 19.33 -0.93 -16.93
C SER A 248 19.16 0.54 -17.30
N LEU A 249 18.00 1.14 -17.00
CA LEU A 249 17.67 2.53 -17.34
C LEU A 249 18.54 3.56 -16.63
N THR A 250 19.05 3.25 -15.43
CA THR A 250 19.98 4.12 -14.70
C THR A 250 21.45 3.77 -14.93
N CYS A 251 21.74 2.85 -15.86
CA CYS A 251 23.10 2.37 -16.15
C CYS A 251 23.85 1.87 -14.90
N GLN A 252 23.16 1.11 -14.03
CA GLN A 252 23.66 0.57 -12.76
C GLN A 252 23.94 1.63 -11.68
N THR A 253 23.34 2.83 -11.80
CA THR A 253 23.55 3.94 -10.86
C THR A 253 22.19 4.44 -10.34
N PRO A 254 21.57 3.73 -9.38
CA PRO A 254 20.23 4.04 -8.86
C PRO A 254 20.02 5.49 -8.40
N GLU A 255 21.07 6.12 -7.87
CA GLU A 255 21.06 7.50 -7.38
C GLU A 255 20.79 8.56 -8.46
N HIS A 256 20.96 8.21 -9.74
CA HIS A 256 20.59 9.09 -10.84
C HIS A 256 19.06 9.26 -10.98
N LEU A 257 18.26 8.31 -10.48
CA LEU A 257 16.82 8.33 -10.67
C LEU A 257 16.14 9.30 -9.70
N ASP A 258 15.67 10.43 -10.23
CA ASP A 258 14.81 11.37 -9.51
C ASP A 258 13.31 11.15 -9.83
N PRO A 259 12.40 11.67 -8.98
CA PRO A 259 10.95 11.51 -9.18
C PRO A 259 10.39 12.13 -10.46
N THR A 260 11.01 13.19 -10.98
CA THR A 260 10.58 13.84 -12.23
C THR A 260 10.92 12.96 -13.41
N THR A 261 12.15 12.46 -13.47
CA THR A 261 12.58 11.50 -14.51
C THR A 261 11.74 10.24 -14.49
N LEU A 262 11.47 9.68 -13.30
CA LEU A 262 10.57 8.54 -13.17
C LEU A 262 9.22 8.82 -13.85
N SER A 263 8.57 9.94 -13.50
CA SER A 263 7.26 10.31 -14.04
C SER A 263 7.24 10.53 -15.55
N LEU A 264 8.34 10.97 -16.14
CA LEU A 264 8.45 11.18 -17.59
C LEU A 264 8.63 9.87 -18.36
N LEU A 265 9.29 8.88 -17.75
CA LEU A 265 9.63 7.61 -18.38
C LEU A 265 8.63 6.48 -18.13
N GLU A 266 8.05 6.38 -16.93
CA GLU A 266 7.19 5.25 -16.58
C GLU A 266 5.95 5.12 -17.49
N GLY A 267 5.62 3.89 -17.87
CA GLY A 267 4.49 3.61 -18.76
C GLY A 267 4.74 3.85 -20.25
N ARG A 268 5.93 4.33 -20.64
CA ARG A 268 6.32 4.55 -22.05
C ARG A 268 6.89 3.28 -22.67
N CYS A 269 6.70 3.06 -23.97
CA CYS A 269 7.25 1.92 -24.71
C CYS A 269 8.06 2.39 -25.94
N PRO A 270 9.25 2.97 -25.73
CA PRO A 270 9.96 3.72 -26.77
C PRO A 270 10.48 2.89 -27.93
N ARG A 271 10.71 1.59 -27.75
CA ARG A 271 11.11 0.70 -28.84
C ARG A 271 9.97 0.41 -29.84
N LEU A 272 8.71 0.46 -29.38
CA LEU A 272 7.54 0.12 -30.20
C LEU A 272 6.68 1.34 -30.57
N SER A 273 6.76 2.43 -29.82
CA SER A 273 5.97 3.65 -30.02
C SER A 273 6.85 4.82 -30.47
N LEU A 274 6.66 5.28 -31.70
CA LEU A 274 7.37 6.45 -32.24
C LEU A 274 7.09 7.72 -31.42
N ALA A 275 5.86 7.87 -30.91
CA ALA A 275 5.49 9.00 -30.07
C ALA A 275 6.24 8.98 -28.73
N ASP A 276 6.37 7.81 -28.09
CA ASP A 276 7.15 7.68 -26.86
C ASP A 276 8.64 7.86 -27.12
N GLN A 277 9.14 7.36 -28.25
CA GLN A 277 10.53 7.56 -28.66
C GLN A 277 10.86 9.05 -28.81
N GLU A 278 10.02 9.80 -29.51
CA GLU A 278 10.22 11.23 -29.72
C GLU A 278 10.11 12.01 -28.40
N HIS A 279 9.11 11.67 -27.57
CA HIS A 279 8.99 12.22 -26.23
C HIS A 279 10.26 12.02 -25.40
N ILE A 280 10.84 10.82 -25.42
CA ILE A 280 12.10 10.54 -24.71
C ILE A 280 13.25 11.38 -25.28
N LYS A 281 13.39 11.50 -26.61
CA LYS A 281 14.43 12.37 -27.20
C LYS A 281 14.26 13.82 -26.74
N GLU A 282 13.04 14.33 -26.68
CA GLU A 282 12.73 15.69 -26.25
C GLU A 282 13.10 15.93 -24.79
N ILE A 283 12.66 15.10 -23.84
CA ILE A 283 12.96 15.31 -22.42
C ILE A 283 14.46 15.23 -22.11
N PHE A 284 15.23 14.45 -22.89
CA PHE A 284 16.69 14.40 -22.77
C PHE A 284 17.37 15.63 -23.37
N ARG A 285 16.89 16.11 -24.53
CA ARG A 285 17.35 17.34 -25.19
C ARG A 285 17.10 18.56 -24.32
N ASP A 286 15.93 18.64 -23.70
CA ASP A 286 15.51 19.76 -22.86
C ASP A 286 16.16 19.73 -21.46
N GLY A 287 16.97 18.70 -21.15
CA GLY A 287 17.61 18.56 -19.84
C GLY A 287 16.68 18.17 -18.69
N ARG A 288 15.43 17.79 -18.98
CA ARG A 288 14.41 17.44 -17.96
C ARG A 288 14.59 16.03 -17.41
N ALA A 289 15.09 15.09 -18.21
CA ALA A 289 15.46 13.76 -17.76
C ALA A 289 16.87 13.75 -17.17
N PHE A 290 17.01 13.09 -16.02
CA PHE A 290 18.22 12.96 -15.20
C PHE A 290 18.90 14.32 -14.98
N PRO A 291 18.22 15.32 -14.39
CA PRO A 291 18.71 16.70 -14.31
C PRO A 291 20.01 16.84 -13.51
N ASP A 292 20.23 15.98 -12.51
CA ASP A 292 21.44 16.00 -11.69
C ASP A 292 22.67 15.41 -12.40
N VAL A 293 22.47 14.70 -13.52
CA VAL A 293 23.56 14.11 -14.31
C VAL A 293 24.02 15.11 -15.36
N GLN A 294 25.15 15.77 -15.11
CA GLN A 294 25.74 16.77 -16.02
C GLN A 294 26.73 16.17 -17.03
N ASN A 295 27.31 15.00 -16.75
CA ASN A 295 28.29 14.37 -17.63
C ASN A 295 27.65 13.95 -18.96
N TYR A 296 28.13 14.52 -20.08
CA TYR A 296 27.58 14.27 -21.41
C TYR A 296 27.59 12.78 -21.81
N ASN A 297 28.69 12.07 -21.54
CA ASN A 297 28.81 10.66 -21.89
C ASN A 297 27.82 9.81 -21.08
N THR A 298 27.70 10.06 -19.77
CA THR A 298 26.72 9.37 -18.92
C THR A 298 25.29 9.65 -19.39
N ARG A 299 24.95 10.91 -19.70
CA ARG A 299 23.64 11.29 -20.26
C ARG A 299 23.35 10.58 -21.58
N ALA A 300 24.34 10.41 -22.45
CA ALA A 300 24.19 9.70 -23.72
C ALA A 300 23.85 8.22 -23.49
N HIS A 301 24.53 7.55 -22.55
CA HIS A 301 24.21 6.16 -22.18
C HIS A 301 22.82 6.02 -21.56
N LEU A 302 22.42 6.91 -20.64
CA LEU A 302 21.08 6.93 -20.06
C LEU A 302 20.00 7.10 -21.12
N ARG A 303 20.24 8.01 -22.08
CA ARG A 303 19.33 8.22 -23.22
C ARG A 303 19.20 6.98 -24.09
N GLN A 304 20.33 6.35 -24.40
CA GLN A 304 20.35 5.13 -25.21
C GLN A 304 19.60 4.00 -24.50
N ALA A 305 19.88 3.78 -23.21
CA ALA A 305 19.20 2.77 -22.39
C ALA A 305 17.68 2.99 -22.38
N ALA A 306 17.22 4.24 -22.24
CA ALA A 306 15.81 4.57 -22.30
C ALA A 306 15.19 4.28 -23.69
N LEU A 307 15.86 4.67 -24.79
CA LEU A 307 15.36 4.48 -26.15
C LEU A 307 15.32 3.02 -26.60
N GLU A 308 16.28 2.21 -26.15
CA GLU A 308 16.42 0.79 -26.53
C GLU A 308 15.56 -0.15 -25.67
N TYR A 309 14.97 0.37 -24.58
CA TYR A 309 14.19 -0.44 -23.65
C TYR A 309 13.01 -1.13 -24.37
N PRO A 310 12.93 -2.48 -24.34
CA PRO A 310 12.10 -3.22 -25.28
C PRO A 310 10.64 -3.36 -24.89
N LYS A 311 10.27 -2.98 -23.66
CA LYS A 311 8.94 -3.17 -23.08
C LYS A 311 8.35 -1.81 -22.66
N VAL A 312 7.15 -1.84 -22.11
CA VAL A 312 6.62 -0.71 -21.34
C VAL A 312 7.50 -0.52 -20.11
N ILE A 313 8.04 0.67 -19.90
CA ILE A 313 8.89 0.99 -18.75
C ILE A 313 8.07 0.81 -17.45
N PRO A 314 8.41 -0.17 -16.61
CA PRO A 314 7.59 -0.52 -15.45
C PRO A 314 7.93 0.36 -14.25
N SER A 315 7.01 0.52 -13.31
CA SER A 315 7.23 1.20 -12.03
C SER A 315 6.36 0.60 -10.94
N LEU A 316 6.57 1.03 -9.68
CA LEU A 316 5.66 0.67 -8.59
C LEU A 316 4.24 1.20 -8.83
N ARG A 317 4.07 2.31 -9.55
CA ARG A 317 2.74 2.78 -9.97
C ARG A 317 2.08 1.79 -10.92
N THR A 318 2.75 1.42 -12.02
CA THR A 318 2.17 0.49 -13.00
C THR A 318 1.91 -0.88 -12.37
N PHE A 319 2.78 -1.32 -11.46
CA PHE A 319 2.57 -2.53 -10.66
C PHE A 319 1.26 -2.48 -9.88
N LEU A 320 1.04 -1.43 -9.08
CA LEU A 320 -0.18 -1.29 -8.29
C LEU A 320 -1.43 -1.18 -9.19
N GLU A 321 -1.36 -0.46 -10.30
CA GLU A 321 -2.46 -0.42 -11.28
C GLU A 321 -2.75 -1.80 -11.87
N ASN A 322 -1.72 -2.56 -12.27
CA ASN A 322 -1.87 -3.92 -12.77
C ASN A 322 -2.48 -4.86 -11.73
N THR A 323 -2.18 -4.66 -10.43
CA THR A 323 -2.77 -5.48 -9.36
C THR A 323 -4.28 -5.29 -9.22
N LYS A 324 -4.82 -4.13 -9.59
CA LYS A 324 -6.28 -3.90 -9.62
C LYS A 324 -6.96 -4.82 -10.62
N TYR A 325 -6.36 -4.99 -11.79
CA TYR A 325 -6.88 -5.90 -12.81
C TYR A 325 -6.62 -7.36 -12.45
N LEU A 326 -5.42 -7.68 -11.93
CA LEU A 326 -5.08 -9.00 -11.41
C LEU A 326 -6.05 -9.47 -10.33
N LYS A 327 -6.50 -8.58 -9.44
CA LYS A 327 -7.52 -8.91 -8.44
C LYS A 327 -8.74 -9.55 -9.07
N ALA A 328 -9.28 -8.95 -10.14
CA ALA A 328 -10.45 -9.48 -10.83
C ALA A 328 -10.18 -10.88 -11.41
N MET A 329 -9.01 -11.10 -12.01
CA MET A 329 -8.62 -12.42 -12.50
C MET A 329 -8.52 -13.43 -11.36
N THR A 330 -7.82 -13.10 -10.27
CA THR A 330 -7.64 -14.02 -9.14
C THR A 330 -8.97 -14.36 -8.48
N ASP A 331 -9.94 -13.47 -8.46
CA ASP A 331 -11.28 -13.74 -7.92
C ASP A 331 -12.04 -14.77 -8.78
N VAL A 332 -11.87 -14.76 -10.12
CA VAL A 332 -12.38 -15.82 -11.00
C VAL A 332 -11.69 -17.15 -10.68
N ILE A 333 -10.35 -17.15 -10.63
CA ILE A 333 -9.57 -18.38 -10.38
C ILE A 333 -9.90 -18.97 -8.99
N LYS A 334 -9.99 -18.15 -7.95
CA LYS A 334 -10.33 -18.60 -6.58
C LYS A 334 -11.69 -19.29 -6.51
N ARG A 335 -12.66 -18.92 -7.34
CA ARG A 335 -14.02 -19.53 -7.36
C ARG A 335 -14.04 -20.96 -7.90
N VAL A 336 -13.05 -21.33 -8.73
CA VAL A 336 -12.95 -22.70 -9.27
C VAL A 336 -12.02 -23.61 -8.45
N LEU A 337 -11.16 -23.00 -7.63
CA LEU A 337 -10.34 -23.70 -6.66
C LEU A 337 -11.16 -24.14 -5.44
N PRO A 338 -10.67 -25.12 -4.65
CA PRO A 338 -11.34 -25.52 -3.42
C PRO A 338 -11.59 -24.33 -2.48
N PRO A 339 -12.76 -24.25 -1.82
CA PRO A 339 -13.01 -23.20 -0.85
C PRO A 339 -11.95 -23.28 0.27
N LYS A 340 -11.40 -22.12 0.64
CA LYS A 340 -10.37 -22.01 1.69
C LYS A 340 -9.11 -22.85 1.42
N PHE A 341 -8.72 -23.02 0.16
CA PHE A 341 -7.44 -23.69 -0.16
C PHE A 341 -6.27 -23.03 0.57
N LYS A 342 -5.33 -23.85 1.05
CA LYS A 342 -4.08 -23.41 1.66
C LYS A 342 -3.02 -23.18 0.60
N GLY A 343 -2.19 -22.17 0.80
CA GLY A 343 -1.11 -21.84 -0.12
C GLY A 343 -1.51 -20.82 -1.19
N THR A 344 -0.70 -20.75 -2.24
CA THR A 344 -0.84 -19.81 -3.37
C THR A 344 -1.74 -20.39 -4.47
N ILE A 345 -2.21 -19.53 -5.37
CA ILE A 345 -2.95 -19.94 -6.57
C ILE A 345 -2.08 -20.84 -7.44
N ARG A 346 -0.81 -20.46 -7.68
CA ARG A 346 0.16 -21.23 -8.47
C ARG A 346 0.34 -22.64 -7.90
N GLU A 347 0.66 -22.75 -6.60
CA GLU A 347 0.82 -24.03 -5.91
C GLU A 347 -0.45 -24.89 -5.99
N THR A 348 -1.62 -24.27 -5.83
CA THR A 348 -2.90 -24.99 -5.83
C THR A 348 -3.26 -25.47 -7.22
N MET A 349 -3.14 -24.61 -8.23
CA MET A 349 -3.41 -25.00 -9.62
C MET A 349 -2.46 -26.11 -10.08
N LEU A 350 -1.18 -26.05 -9.70
CA LEU A 350 -0.21 -27.09 -10.02
C LEU A 350 -0.60 -28.46 -9.45
N LYS A 351 -1.24 -28.50 -8.27
CA LYS A 351 -1.76 -29.75 -7.67
C LYS A 351 -2.95 -30.34 -8.44
N TYR A 352 -3.69 -29.51 -9.17
CA TYR A 352 -4.86 -29.92 -9.95
C TYR A 352 -4.58 -30.04 -11.45
N TYR A 353 -3.35 -29.79 -11.88
CA TYR A 353 -2.91 -29.99 -13.25
C TYR A 353 -2.48 -31.44 -13.45
N VAL A 354 -3.07 -32.09 -14.46
CA VAL A 354 -2.72 -33.43 -14.90
C VAL A 354 -2.06 -33.31 -16.28
N PRO A 355 -0.73 -33.54 -16.38
CA PRO A 355 -0.06 -33.47 -17.67
C PRO A 355 -0.59 -34.57 -18.61
N PRO A 356 -0.69 -34.30 -19.92
CA PRO A 356 -1.05 -35.31 -20.90
C PRO A 356 0.02 -36.42 -20.97
N LEU A 357 -0.40 -37.63 -21.36
CA LEU A 357 0.49 -38.80 -21.49
C LEU A 357 1.51 -38.61 -22.63
N GLU A 358 1.06 -37.99 -23.72
CA GLU A 358 1.92 -37.53 -24.81
C GLU A 358 2.20 -36.04 -24.64
N PRO A 359 3.36 -35.52 -25.09
CA PRO A 359 3.71 -34.10 -24.99
C PRO A 359 2.93 -33.22 -25.98
N ARG A 360 1.62 -33.45 -26.11
CA ARG A 360 0.67 -32.71 -26.92
C ARG A 360 -0.25 -31.91 -26.02
N PHE A 361 -0.18 -30.59 -26.11
CA PHE A 361 -0.90 -29.68 -25.24
C PHE A 361 -1.99 -28.95 -26.02
N GLN A 362 -3.15 -28.78 -25.39
CA GLN A 362 -4.25 -28.03 -25.97
C GLN A 362 -4.02 -26.53 -25.78
N ILE A 363 -3.97 -25.79 -26.89
CA ILE A 363 -3.85 -24.33 -26.91
C ILE A 363 -5.12 -23.74 -27.51
N GLN A 364 -5.82 -22.92 -26.72
CA GLN A 364 -7.01 -22.21 -27.16
C GLN A 364 -6.63 -21.11 -28.16
N THR A 365 -7.11 -21.21 -29.39
CA THR A 365 -6.84 -20.25 -30.48
C THR A 365 -8.03 -19.32 -30.74
N SER A 366 -9.25 -19.74 -30.40
CA SER A 366 -10.47 -18.95 -30.52
C SER A 366 -11.33 -19.03 -29.25
N GLU A 367 -12.50 -18.39 -29.24
CA GLU A 367 -13.44 -18.49 -28.12
C GLU A 367 -13.83 -19.94 -27.79
N ASN A 368 -13.85 -20.86 -28.77
CA ASN A 368 -14.26 -22.26 -28.56
C ASN A 368 -13.29 -23.30 -29.16
N ASP A 369 -12.29 -22.90 -29.93
CA ASP A 369 -11.39 -23.82 -30.64
C ASP A 369 -10.04 -23.99 -29.94
N PHE A 370 -9.50 -25.20 -30.07
CA PHE A 370 -8.21 -25.59 -29.53
C PHE A 370 -7.38 -26.26 -30.62
N VAL A 371 -6.07 -26.06 -30.55
CA VAL A 371 -5.08 -26.72 -31.41
C VAL A 371 -4.12 -27.50 -30.51
N GLU A 372 -3.75 -28.70 -30.95
CA GLU A 372 -2.70 -29.49 -30.30
C GLU A 372 -1.32 -29.00 -30.73
N GLU A 373 -0.49 -28.67 -29.76
CA GLU A 373 0.91 -28.29 -29.97
C GLU A 373 1.83 -29.28 -29.26
N GLN A 374 2.88 -29.72 -29.96
CA GLN A 374 3.91 -30.58 -29.38
C GLN A 374 4.99 -29.71 -28.73
N ALA A 375 5.21 -29.86 -27.41
CA ALA A 375 6.17 -29.06 -26.66
C ALA A 375 6.86 -29.87 -25.55
N SER A 376 7.79 -29.26 -24.80
CA SER A 376 8.40 -29.93 -23.65
C SER A 376 7.39 -30.12 -22.51
N SER A 377 7.63 -31.10 -21.63
CA SER A 377 6.75 -31.37 -20.48
C SER A 377 6.63 -30.18 -19.53
N GLU A 378 7.70 -29.39 -19.38
CA GLU A 378 7.74 -28.17 -18.57
C GLU A 378 6.84 -27.05 -19.11
N TYR A 379 6.58 -27.04 -20.42
CA TYR A 379 5.70 -26.06 -21.06
C TYR A 379 4.23 -26.21 -20.65
N GLY A 380 3.78 -27.45 -20.44
CA GLY A 380 2.37 -27.78 -20.31
C GLY A 380 1.63 -27.03 -19.21
N PHE A 381 2.14 -27.10 -17.97
CA PHE A 381 1.49 -26.41 -16.84
C PHE A 381 1.43 -24.90 -17.06
N TRP A 382 2.53 -24.29 -17.51
CA TRP A 382 2.59 -22.84 -17.70
C TRP A 382 1.70 -22.36 -18.84
N ALA A 383 1.61 -23.13 -19.93
CA ALA A 383 0.67 -22.87 -21.01
C ALA A 383 -0.77 -22.94 -20.49
N ALA A 384 -1.14 -24.01 -19.78
CA ALA A 384 -2.47 -24.18 -19.20
C ALA A 384 -2.82 -23.07 -18.18
N TYR A 385 -1.89 -22.75 -17.28
CA TYR A 385 -2.02 -21.70 -16.27
C TYR A 385 -2.29 -20.33 -16.90
N ARG A 386 -1.48 -19.94 -17.89
CA ARG A 386 -1.65 -18.67 -18.61
C ARG A 386 -2.96 -18.62 -19.38
N GLN A 387 -3.37 -19.71 -20.02
CA GLN A 387 -4.65 -19.77 -20.75
C GLN A 387 -5.85 -19.50 -19.84
N LEU A 388 -5.85 -20.01 -18.60
CA LEU A 388 -6.94 -19.72 -17.65
C LEU A 388 -6.93 -18.27 -17.16
N PHE A 389 -5.75 -17.68 -16.93
CA PHE A 389 -5.66 -16.25 -16.62
C PHE A 389 -6.09 -15.38 -17.80
N LEU A 390 -5.69 -15.72 -19.04
CA LEU A 390 -6.13 -15.03 -20.26
C LEU A 390 -7.64 -15.14 -20.47
N PHE A 391 -8.24 -16.31 -20.19
CA PHE A 391 -9.69 -16.46 -20.19
C PHE A 391 -10.32 -15.53 -19.15
N ALA A 392 -9.80 -15.51 -17.91
CA ALA A 392 -10.28 -14.63 -16.86
C ALA A 392 -10.15 -13.16 -17.25
N MET A 393 -9.05 -12.75 -17.89
CA MET A 393 -8.84 -11.39 -18.39
C MET A 393 -9.91 -10.98 -19.40
N ARG A 394 -10.25 -11.84 -20.36
CA ARG A 394 -11.28 -11.56 -21.38
C ARG A 394 -12.67 -11.44 -20.77
N HIS A 395 -12.98 -12.27 -19.77
CA HIS A 395 -14.34 -12.51 -19.31
C HIS A 395 -14.64 -12.09 -17.85
N PHE A 396 -13.70 -11.44 -17.14
CA PHE A 396 -13.87 -11.10 -15.71
C PHE A 396 -15.14 -10.29 -15.43
N PHE A 397 -15.55 -9.41 -16.35
CA PHE A 397 -16.74 -8.58 -16.17
C PHE A 397 -18.04 -9.41 -16.14
N GLY A 398 -18.09 -10.54 -16.86
CA GLY A 398 -19.21 -11.49 -16.80
C GLY A 398 -19.07 -12.56 -15.71
N LEU A 399 -17.86 -12.73 -15.15
CA LEU A 399 -17.55 -13.76 -14.15
C LEU A 399 -17.46 -13.22 -12.72
N THR A 400 -17.36 -11.90 -12.55
CA THR A 400 -17.19 -11.22 -11.26
C THR A 400 -18.14 -10.02 -11.14
N ASN A 401 -18.27 -9.48 -9.93
CA ASN A 401 -19.05 -8.25 -9.69
C ASN A 401 -18.20 -6.98 -9.91
N ILE A 402 -16.99 -7.11 -10.46
CA ILE A 402 -16.05 -5.99 -10.64
C ILE A 402 -16.35 -5.33 -11.98
N GLN A 403 -16.63 -4.03 -11.94
CA GLN A 403 -16.98 -3.25 -13.12
C GLN A 403 -15.75 -2.58 -13.76
N PRO A 404 -15.56 -2.65 -15.10
CA PRO A 404 -14.58 -1.86 -15.82
C PRO A 404 -14.85 -0.37 -15.64
N LEU A 405 -13.78 0.41 -15.40
CA LEU A 405 -13.88 1.86 -15.12
C LEU A 405 -14.53 2.66 -16.26
N ALA A 406 -14.44 2.18 -17.51
CA ALA A 406 -14.99 2.85 -18.69
C ALA A 406 -16.49 2.59 -18.92
N LEU A 407 -17.12 1.67 -18.17
CA LEU A 407 -18.54 1.35 -18.33
C LEU A 407 -19.35 2.06 -17.25
N GLY A 408 -20.32 2.91 -17.66
CA GLY A 408 -21.26 3.55 -16.74
C GLY A 408 -22.12 2.53 -15.95
N GLN A 409 -22.60 2.94 -14.76
CA GLN A 409 -23.36 2.09 -13.81
C GLN A 409 -24.60 1.40 -14.41
N THR A 410 -25.15 1.91 -15.50
CA THR A 410 -26.38 1.45 -16.16
C THR A 410 -26.22 0.21 -17.05
N SER A 411 -24.99 -0.23 -17.38
CA SER A 411 -24.79 -1.31 -18.37
C SER A 411 -24.82 -2.75 -17.80
N TYR A 412 -25.10 -2.92 -16.51
CA TYR A 412 -24.95 -4.20 -15.78
C TYR A 412 -26.01 -5.27 -16.14
N LYS A 413 -27.22 -4.87 -16.55
CA LYS A 413 -28.40 -5.76 -16.46
C LYS A 413 -28.71 -6.64 -17.68
N GLN A 414 -27.96 -6.58 -18.78
CA GLN A 414 -28.50 -7.15 -20.04
C GLN A 414 -27.57 -7.88 -21.00
N ARG A 415 -26.26 -8.03 -20.74
CA ARG A 415 -25.35 -8.47 -21.84
C ARG A 415 -24.79 -9.89 -21.78
N PHE A 416 -24.73 -10.57 -20.64
CA PHE A 416 -24.07 -11.87 -20.57
C PHE A 416 -24.74 -12.85 -19.59
N ASP A 417 -25.02 -14.06 -20.06
CA ASP A 417 -25.37 -15.19 -19.18
C ASP A 417 -24.10 -15.66 -18.47
N ALA A 418 -23.92 -15.21 -17.23
CA ALA A 418 -22.78 -15.60 -16.40
C ALA A 418 -22.64 -17.13 -16.30
N SER A 419 -23.75 -17.87 -16.33
CA SER A 419 -23.76 -19.34 -16.27
C SER A 419 -23.06 -19.95 -17.48
N GLU A 420 -23.32 -19.40 -18.67
CA GLU A 420 -22.71 -19.85 -19.92
C GLU A 420 -21.20 -19.55 -19.94
N ILE A 421 -20.80 -18.36 -19.50
CA ILE A 421 -19.37 -18.03 -19.41
C ILE A 421 -18.65 -18.94 -18.41
N TRP A 422 -19.28 -19.25 -17.26
CA TRP A 422 -18.75 -20.23 -16.31
C TRP A 422 -18.64 -21.64 -16.89
N ARG A 423 -19.61 -22.08 -17.71
CA ARG A 423 -19.56 -23.36 -18.41
C ARG A 423 -18.36 -23.41 -19.36
N ARG A 424 -18.14 -22.35 -20.13
CA ARG A 424 -17.01 -22.22 -21.06
C ARG A 424 -15.66 -22.17 -20.34
N PHE A 425 -15.58 -21.47 -19.21
CA PHE A 425 -14.39 -21.47 -18.35
C PHE A 425 -14.03 -22.89 -17.89
N LYS A 426 -15.01 -23.66 -17.41
CA LYS A 426 -14.80 -25.04 -16.95
C LYS A 426 -14.36 -25.98 -18.07
N LEU A 427 -14.97 -25.83 -19.26
CA LEU A 427 -14.54 -26.57 -20.46
C LEU A 427 -13.10 -26.24 -20.82
N CYS A 428 -12.74 -24.95 -20.86
CA CYS A 428 -11.36 -24.53 -21.10
C CYS A 428 -10.40 -25.15 -20.08
N ALA A 429 -10.74 -25.10 -18.79
CA ALA A 429 -9.92 -25.69 -17.73
C ALA A 429 -9.71 -27.19 -17.91
N ALA A 430 -10.77 -27.94 -18.24
CA ALA A 430 -10.68 -29.37 -18.49
C ALA A 430 -9.82 -29.68 -19.74
N MET A 431 -10.03 -28.94 -20.83
CA MET A 431 -9.29 -29.11 -22.09
C MET A 431 -7.79 -28.88 -21.92
N VAL A 432 -7.39 -27.87 -21.14
CA VAL A 432 -5.98 -27.57 -20.91
C VAL A 432 -5.37 -28.39 -19.76
N GLY A 433 -6.07 -29.40 -19.23
CA GLY A 433 -5.51 -30.39 -18.30
C GLY A 433 -5.76 -30.15 -16.81
N PHE A 434 -6.70 -29.27 -16.41
CA PHE A 434 -7.07 -29.09 -15.01
C PHE A 434 -8.28 -29.93 -14.58
N VAL A 435 -8.15 -30.60 -13.43
CA VAL A 435 -9.24 -31.37 -12.79
C VAL A 435 -9.73 -30.62 -11.56
N LEU A 436 -10.55 -29.57 -11.75
CA LEU A 436 -10.98 -28.68 -10.67
C LEU A 436 -12.19 -29.25 -9.91
N PRO A 437 -12.33 -29.03 -8.59
CA PRO A 437 -13.45 -29.57 -7.79
C PRO A 437 -14.85 -29.18 -8.28
N GLY A 438 -14.96 -28.11 -9.08
CA GLY A 438 -16.20 -27.64 -9.72
C GLY A 438 -16.37 -28.03 -11.20
N SER A 439 -15.45 -28.79 -11.81
CA SER A 439 -15.46 -29.15 -13.24
C SER A 439 -16.25 -30.41 -13.58
N LYS A 440 -17.12 -30.90 -12.69
CA LYS A 440 -18.06 -31.99 -13.02
C LYS A 440 -19.13 -31.48 -14.00
N SER A 441 -18.77 -31.33 -15.26
CA SER A 441 -19.73 -31.36 -16.37
C SER A 441 -19.78 -32.79 -16.90
N SER A 442 -20.97 -33.35 -16.84
CA SER A 442 -21.39 -34.63 -17.39
C SER A 442 -20.94 -34.80 -18.84
N GLN A 443 -19.96 -35.68 -19.07
CA GLN A 443 -19.88 -36.44 -20.31
C GLN A 443 -19.58 -37.91 -19.98
N SER A 444 -20.44 -38.75 -20.53
CA SER A 444 -20.53 -40.19 -20.33
C SER A 444 -19.36 -40.94 -20.97
N SER A 445 -18.78 -41.89 -20.23
CA SER A 445 -17.97 -43.05 -20.65
C SER A 445 -16.62 -42.73 -21.35
N ARG A 446 -15.45 -43.18 -20.88
CA ARG A 446 -15.10 -44.52 -20.38
C ARG A 446 -13.95 -44.45 -19.38
N LEU A 447 -13.97 -45.41 -18.45
CA LEU A 447 -13.12 -45.66 -17.28
C LEU A 447 -13.59 -44.93 -16.02
N ALA A 448 -14.50 -45.61 -15.31
CA ALA A 448 -14.91 -45.46 -13.93
C ALA A 448 -14.16 -44.36 -13.14
N SER A 449 -14.79 -43.27 -12.72
CA SER A 449 -15.75 -43.27 -11.61
C SER A 449 -15.46 -44.33 -10.54
N SER A 450 -14.25 -44.38 -10.01
CA SER A 450 -14.05 -44.98 -8.70
C SER A 450 -13.79 -43.88 -7.68
N ILE A 451 -14.49 -43.96 -6.56
CA ILE A 451 -14.15 -43.25 -5.31
C ILE A 451 -12.66 -43.50 -4.97
N GLU A 452 -12.09 -44.61 -5.42
CA GLU A 452 -10.67 -44.93 -5.35
C GLU A 452 -9.81 -43.99 -6.18
N PHE A 453 -10.18 -43.54 -7.39
CA PHE A 453 -9.35 -42.58 -8.15
C PHE A 453 -9.26 -41.24 -7.39
N THR A 454 -10.36 -40.79 -6.79
CA THR A 454 -10.36 -39.57 -5.97
C THR A 454 -9.58 -39.77 -4.66
N ALA A 455 -9.66 -40.95 -4.05
CA ALA A 455 -8.91 -41.31 -2.85
C ALA A 455 -7.41 -41.46 -3.13
N ILE A 456 -7.04 -42.12 -4.23
CA ILE A 456 -5.67 -42.32 -4.73
C ILE A 456 -5.07 -40.97 -5.17
N HIS A 457 -5.81 -40.14 -5.91
CA HIS A 457 -5.34 -38.79 -6.26
C HIS A 457 -5.11 -37.93 -5.01
N ARG A 458 -6.01 -37.95 -4.02
CA ARG A 458 -5.83 -37.27 -2.72
C ARG A 458 -4.65 -37.83 -1.92
N LEU A 459 -4.40 -39.15 -2.00
CA LEU A 459 -3.26 -39.81 -1.37
C LEU A 459 -1.95 -39.39 -2.06
N LEU A 460 -1.89 -39.43 -3.38
CA LEU A 460 -0.74 -39.02 -4.20
C LEU A 460 -0.43 -37.52 -4.07
N THR A 461 -1.44 -36.65 -4.00
CA THR A 461 -1.24 -35.21 -3.72
C THR A 461 -0.79 -34.94 -2.28
N ARG A 462 -1.12 -35.81 -1.32
CA ARG A 462 -0.58 -35.75 0.05
C ARG A 462 0.85 -36.26 0.16
N LEU A 463 1.24 -37.22 -0.70
CA LEU A 463 2.54 -37.87 -0.68
C LEU A 463 3.59 -37.22 -1.59
N ARG A 464 3.22 -36.23 -2.42
CA ARG A 464 4.18 -35.53 -3.30
C ARG A 464 5.17 -34.72 -2.42
N PRO A 465 6.48 -35.03 -2.44
CA PRO A 465 7.45 -34.38 -1.58
C PRO A 465 7.64 -32.90 -1.97
N PRO A 466 7.87 -32.00 -0.99
CA PRO A 466 8.02 -30.56 -1.23
C PRO A 466 9.26 -30.19 -2.06
N SER A 467 10.20 -31.12 -2.28
CA SER A 467 11.45 -30.89 -2.99
C SER A 467 11.31 -30.61 -4.50
N TYR A 468 10.12 -30.81 -5.10
CA TYR A 468 9.85 -30.39 -6.49
C TYR A 468 9.28 -28.96 -6.62
N LEU A 469 9.14 -28.23 -5.50
CA LEU A 469 8.72 -26.82 -5.50
C LEU A 469 9.90 -25.84 -5.70
N HIS A 470 11.14 -26.32 -5.54
CA HIS A 470 12.35 -25.51 -5.60
C HIS A 470 13.33 -26.05 -6.63
N THR A 471 13.09 -25.77 -7.92
CA THR A 471 14.16 -25.61 -8.92
C THR A 471 13.57 -25.22 -10.26
N THR A 472 13.62 -23.94 -10.60
CA THR A 472 14.17 -23.49 -11.88
C THR A 472 14.49 -22.01 -11.75
N LYS A 473 15.76 -21.70 -11.47
CA LYS A 473 16.34 -20.41 -11.82
C LYS A 473 16.22 -20.29 -13.33
N LEU A 474 15.41 -19.34 -13.80
CA LEU A 474 15.45 -18.91 -15.19
C LEU A 474 16.70 -18.04 -15.36
N VAL A 475 17.57 -18.45 -16.30
CA VAL A 475 18.51 -17.55 -16.98
C VAL A 475 17.73 -16.75 -18.01
#